data_AF-A0A0G0JHM7-F1
#
_entry.id   AF-A0A0G0JHM7-F1
#
_cell.length_a   1.000
_cell.length_b   1.000
_cell.length_c   1.000
_cell.angle_alpha   90.00
_cell.angle_beta   90.00
_cell.angle_gamma   90.00
#
_symmetry.space_group_name_H-M   'P 1'
#
loop_
_entity.id
_entity.type
_entity.pdbx_description
1 polymer ?
#
loop_
_entity_poly.entity_id
_entity_poly.type
_entity_poly.pdbx_seq_one_letter_code
_entity_poly.pdbx_strand_id
1 'polypeptide(L)'
;MELKEKKNLMMLIAAAIVVIAVVLIMNVYRNASPTTSDQFASEIKTINTQSDSDDIDSIENDLNETDVENLDSELPDIDNLSLTLISSLLYFNFPYFSKSKNELQTEGGNKTLVQKPKVTIDDKEIFVDVARSDEEKARGLSGRLKLNENEGMLFIFDQKSQPPFWMLDMNFPIDIIWLDDNTIVDIDKNVPNPVPGTPDYQLPLYTPEKPMNYVLEVNAGFCEKNSIEVGDSVEFNF
;
A
#
# COMPACT_ATOMS: atom_id res chain seq x y z
N MET A 1 10.27 32.40 33.81
CA MET A 1 9.16 31.89 32.97
C MET A 1 9.70 31.71 31.55
N GLU A 2 10.51 30.67 31.29
CA GLU A 2 11.35 30.75 30.06
C GLU A 2 11.63 29.47 29.27
N LEU A 3 11.55 28.26 29.84
CA LEU A 3 11.90 27.04 29.08
C LEU A 3 10.69 26.15 28.77
N LYS A 4 9.74 26.06 29.70
CA LYS A 4 8.51 25.26 29.52
C LYS A 4 7.58 25.90 28.49
N GLU A 5 7.46 27.23 28.50
CA GLU A 5 6.66 27.97 27.52
C GLU A 5 7.28 27.93 26.12
N LYS A 6 8.60 28.08 26.01
CA LYS A 6 9.31 27.94 24.72
C LYS A 6 9.14 26.52 24.13
N LYS A 7 9.16 25.47 24.96
CA LYS A 7 8.89 24.09 24.52
C LYS A 7 7.46 23.88 24.06
N ASN A 8 6.48 24.42 24.79
CA ASN A 8 5.06 24.34 24.40
C ASN A 8 4.80 25.11 23.10
N LEU A 9 5.43 26.28 22.93
CA LEU A 9 5.35 27.08 21.70
C LEU A 9 5.98 26.34 20.51
N MET A 10 7.15 25.74 20.71
CA MET A 10 7.80 24.95 19.65
C MET A 10 6.97 23.72 19.25
N MET A 11 6.31 23.09 20.22
CA MET A 11 5.39 21.96 19.96
C MET A 11 4.15 22.41 19.16
N LEU A 12 3.59 23.59 19.47
CA LEU A 12 2.47 24.17 18.73
C LEU A 12 2.85 24.53 17.29
N ILE A 13 4.04 25.11 17.08
CA ILE A 13 4.54 25.43 15.74
C ILE A 13 4.77 24.16 14.92
N ALA A 14 5.37 23.13 15.52
CA ALA A 14 5.56 21.83 14.86
C ALA A 14 4.22 21.18 14.47
N ALA A 15 3.22 21.22 15.36
CA ALA A 15 1.89 20.70 15.06
C ALA A 15 1.22 21.48 13.91
N ALA A 16 1.33 22.80 13.88
CA ALA A 16 0.79 23.63 12.81
C ALA A 16 1.43 23.33 11.45
N ILE A 17 2.76 23.12 11.41
CA ILE A 17 3.48 22.74 10.19
C ILE A 17 3.00 21.39 9.65
N VAL A 18 2.81 20.39 10.53
CA VAL A 18 2.31 19.07 10.13
C VAL A 18 0.89 19.17 9.56
N VAL A 19 0.01 19.95 10.19
CA VAL A 19 -1.36 20.15 9.69
C VAL A 19 -1.34 20.83 8.31
N ILE A 20 -0.52 21.86 8.13
CA ILE A 20 -0.38 22.55 6.84
C ILE A 20 0.16 21.61 5.77
N ALA A 21 1.19 20.80 6.08
CA ALA A 21 1.75 19.82 5.15
C ALA A 21 0.71 18.78 4.72
N VAL A 22 -0.07 18.26 5.66
CA VAL A 22 -1.16 17.30 5.38
C VAL A 22 -2.23 17.94 4.49
N VAL A 23 -2.64 19.19 4.76
CA VAL A 23 -3.61 19.91 3.92
C VAL A 23 -3.07 20.13 2.51
N LEU A 24 -1.80 20.50 2.36
CA LEU A 24 -1.16 20.67 1.06
C LEU A 24 -1.10 19.35 0.29
N ILE A 25 -0.74 18.26 0.95
CA ILE A 25 -0.72 16.91 0.35
C ILE A 25 -2.13 16.53 -0.11
N MET A 26 -3.15 16.68 0.75
CA MET A 26 -4.54 16.41 0.36
C MET A 26 -5.03 17.28 -0.80
N ASN A 27 -4.61 18.55 -0.86
CA ASN A 27 -4.93 19.45 -1.97
C ASN A 27 -4.26 19.01 -3.28
N VAL A 28 -3.02 18.53 -3.21
CA VAL A 28 -2.33 17.92 -4.36
C VAL A 28 -3.06 16.66 -4.82
N TYR A 29 -3.48 15.78 -3.91
CA TYR A 29 -4.26 14.59 -4.25
C TYR A 29 -5.65 14.91 -4.80
N ARG A 30 -6.32 15.97 -4.32
CA ARG A 30 -7.60 16.43 -4.87
C ARG A 30 -7.48 16.99 -6.29
N ASN A 31 -6.38 17.68 -6.58
CA ASN A 31 -6.14 18.29 -7.88
C ASN A 31 -5.51 17.32 -8.89
N ALA A 32 -4.96 16.20 -8.42
CA ALA A 32 -4.66 15.05 -9.25
C ALA A 32 -5.98 14.38 -9.64
N SER A 33 -6.58 14.87 -10.73
CA SER A 33 -7.74 14.20 -11.33
C SER A 33 -7.33 12.77 -11.72
N PRO A 34 -8.08 11.73 -11.34
CA PRO A 34 -7.94 10.44 -12.00
C PRO A 34 -8.24 10.67 -13.48
N THR A 35 -7.27 10.40 -14.33
CA THR A 35 -7.44 10.41 -15.78
C THR A 35 -8.33 9.22 -16.13
N THR A 36 -9.63 9.43 -15.95
CA THR A 36 -10.73 8.96 -16.77
C THR A 36 -10.41 7.76 -17.66
N SER A 37 -10.57 6.52 -17.17
CA SER A 37 -10.82 5.36 -18.04
C SER A 37 -12.27 5.35 -18.55
N ASP A 38 -13.17 5.95 -17.78
CA ASP A 38 -14.61 5.73 -17.93
C ASP A 38 -15.29 6.67 -18.95
N GLN A 39 -14.72 7.86 -19.26
CA GLN A 39 -15.21 8.67 -20.40
C GLN A 39 -14.67 8.17 -21.75
N PHE A 40 -13.50 7.52 -21.82
CA PHE A 40 -13.05 6.92 -23.09
C PHE A 40 -13.90 5.70 -23.48
N ALA A 41 -14.39 4.95 -22.50
CA ALA A 41 -15.23 3.77 -22.75
C ALA A 41 -16.61 4.13 -23.36
N SER A 42 -17.19 5.29 -23.02
CA SER A 42 -18.44 5.76 -23.61
C SER A 42 -18.25 6.39 -24.99
N GLU A 43 -17.12 7.06 -25.25
CA GLU A 43 -16.77 7.58 -26.59
C GLU A 43 -16.50 6.45 -27.60
N ILE A 44 -15.77 5.40 -27.24
CA ILE A 44 -15.47 4.27 -28.14
C ILE A 44 -16.74 3.49 -28.54
N LYS A 45 -17.73 3.41 -27.65
CA LYS A 45 -19.00 2.72 -27.95
C LYS A 45 -19.85 3.50 -28.97
N THR A 46 -19.72 4.81 -29.02
CA THR A 46 -20.50 5.67 -29.94
C THR A 46 -19.91 5.66 -31.34
N ILE A 47 -18.57 5.60 -31.47
CA ILE A 47 -17.87 5.57 -32.76
C ILE A 47 -18.12 4.25 -33.53
N ASN A 48 -18.24 3.11 -32.84
CA ASN A 48 -18.46 1.81 -33.48
C ASN A 48 -19.90 1.55 -33.97
N THR A 49 -20.81 2.52 -33.82
CA THR A 49 -22.21 2.41 -34.28
C THR A 49 -22.58 3.39 -35.41
N GLN A 50 -21.64 4.20 -35.90
CA GLN A 50 -21.86 5.15 -36.99
C GLN A 50 -20.81 4.98 -38.09
N SER A 51 -20.95 3.94 -38.92
CA SER A 51 -20.37 3.93 -40.29
C SER A 51 -20.80 2.66 -41.04
N ASP A 52 -22.02 2.66 -41.56
CA ASP A 52 -22.47 1.70 -42.59
C ASP A 52 -22.99 2.43 -43.86
N SER A 53 -22.51 3.65 -44.15
CA SER A 53 -22.92 4.39 -45.36
C SER A 53 -21.76 5.11 -46.05
N ASP A 54 -21.43 4.65 -47.26
CA ASP A 54 -20.39 5.15 -48.17
C ASP A 54 -20.81 6.43 -48.95
N ASP A 55 -21.47 7.40 -48.32
CA ASP A 55 -21.93 8.63 -49.01
C ASP A 55 -21.15 9.85 -48.50
N ILE A 56 -20.17 10.32 -49.29
CA ILE A 56 -19.27 11.45 -48.99
C ILE A 56 -19.96 12.83 -48.95
N ASP A 57 -21.24 12.92 -49.32
CA ASP A 57 -21.94 14.20 -49.46
C ASP A 57 -22.61 14.73 -48.17
N SER A 58 -22.53 14.02 -47.04
CA SER A 58 -23.20 14.43 -45.78
C SER A 58 -22.30 15.09 -44.72
N ILE A 59 -20.98 15.15 -44.93
CA ILE A 59 -20.02 15.65 -43.91
C ILE A 59 -20.05 17.19 -43.79
N GLU A 60 -20.50 17.90 -44.83
CA GLU A 60 -20.44 19.37 -44.86
C GLU A 60 -21.58 20.06 -44.08
N ASN A 61 -22.61 19.33 -43.67
CA ASN A 61 -23.74 19.89 -42.90
C ASN A 61 -23.60 19.75 -41.37
N ASP A 62 -22.79 18.81 -40.88
CA ASP A 62 -22.65 18.56 -39.43
C ASP A 62 -21.62 19.49 -38.74
N LEU A 63 -20.83 20.25 -39.51
CA LEU A 63 -19.80 21.16 -38.98
C LEU A 63 -20.33 22.56 -38.59
N ASN A 64 -21.63 22.83 -38.76
CA ASN A 64 -22.20 24.17 -38.51
C ASN A 64 -23.21 24.24 -37.35
N GLU A 65 -23.32 23.22 -36.51
CA GLU A 65 -24.32 23.19 -35.42
C GLU A 65 -23.73 23.04 -34.01
N THR A 66 -22.55 23.63 -33.75
CA THR A 66 -22.07 23.79 -32.37
C THR A 66 -22.15 25.26 -31.95
N ASP A 67 -23.21 25.59 -31.25
CA ASP A 67 -23.45 26.90 -30.64
C ASP A 67 -22.55 27.02 -29.39
N VAL A 68 -21.50 27.85 -29.47
CA VAL A 68 -20.43 27.94 -28.46
C VAL A 68 -20.74 28.95 -27.34
N GLU A 69 -22.00 29.34 -27.19
CA GLU A 69 -22.43 30.37 -26.24
C GLU A 69 -23.37 29.80 -25.17
N ASN A 70 -22.87 28.96 -24.24
CA ASN A 70 -23.50 28.74 -22.92
C ASN A 70 -22.68 27.82 -21.98
N LEU A 71 -21.46 28.22 -21.64
CA LEU A 71 -20.58 27.43 -20.75
C LEU A 71 -20.30 28.09 -19.39
N ASP A 72 -21.19 28.95 -18.91
CA ASP A 72 -21.04 29.68 -17.63
C ASP A 72 -22.14 29.42 -16.59
N SER A 73 -23.00 28.39 -16.75
CA SER A 73 -24.21 28.27 -15.91
C SER A 73 -24.41 27.01 -15.07
N GLU A 74 -23.38 26.20 -14.80
CA GLU A 74 -23.48 25.12 -13.80
C GLU A 74 -22.19 24.92 -12.99
N LEU A 75 -21.91 25.83 -12.05
CA LEU A 75 -21.05 25.55 -10.90
C LEU A 75 -21.86 25.82 -9.62
N PRO A 76 -22.03 24.84 -8.72
CA PRO A 76 -22.74 25.08 -7.47
C PRO A 76 -21.89 25.92 -6.50
N ASP A 77 -22.52 26.92 -5.88
CA ASP A 77 -21.95 27.79 -4.83
C ASP A 77 -21.38 26.97 -3.66
N ILE A 78 -20.05 26.90 -3.55
CA ILE A 78 -19.35 26.20 -2.47
C ILE A 78 -19.10 27.13 -1.29
N ASP A 79 -20.15 27.65 -0.66
CA ASP A 79 -20.00 28.48 0.56
C ASP A 79 -20.64 27.89 1.81
N ASN A 80 -21.21 26.67 1.75
CA ASN A 80 -21.84 26.04 2.92
C ASN A 80 -21.60 24.52 3.02
N LEU A 81 -20.38 24.04 2.72
CA LEU A 81 -19.97 22.71 3.20
C LEU A 81 -19.81 22.77 4.73
N SER A 82 -20.94 22.55 5.40
CA SER A 82 -21.21 22.59 6.82
C SER A 82 -20.05 22.12 7.71
N LEU A 83 -19.79 22.90 8.77
CA LEU A 83 -18.95 22.59 9.92
C LEU A 83 -19.19 21.18 10.55
N THR A 84 -20.30 20.52 10.22
CA THR A 84 -20.55 19.11 10.60
C THR A 84 -19.65 18.10 9.87
N LEU A 85 -19.23 18.35 8.63
CA LEU A 85 -18.28 17.48 7.91
C LEU A 85 -16.87 17.56 8.51
N ILE A 86 -16.46 18.76 8.93
CA ILE A 86 -15.15 19.01 9.57
C ILE A 86 -15.11 18.41 10.99
N SER A 87 -16.24 18.47 11.72
CA SER A 87 -16.41 17.77 13.00
C SER A 87 -16.31 16.25 12.84
N SER A 88 -16.92 15.67 11.81
CA SER A 88 -16.83 14.22 11.52
C SER A 88 -15.41 13.75 11.19
N LEU A 89 -14.60 14.58 10.54
CA LEU A 89 -13.20 14.27 10.22
C LEU A 89 -12.25 14.36 11.43
N LEU A 90 -12.61 15.15 12.44
CA LEU A 90 -11.86 15.25 13.71
C LEU A 90 -12.12 14.06 14.66
N TYR A 91 -13.27 13.37 14.53
CA TYR A 91 -13.57 12.17 15.33
C TYR A 91 -13.12 10.85 14.66
N PHE A 92 -12.71 10.87 13.39
CA PHE A 92 -12.28 9.67 12.67
C PHE A 92 -10.74 9.46 12.63
N ASN A 93 -9.94 10.40 13.14
CA ASN A 93 -8.47 10.31 13.19
C ASN A 93 -7.92 10.25 14.61
N PHE A 94 -8.52 9.44 15.48
CA PHE A 94 -7.79 8.91 16.63
C PHE A 94 -8.19 7.46 16.88
N PRO A 95 -7.40 6.54 16.31
CA PRO A 95 -6.80 5.52 17.16
C PRO A 95 -5.29 5.41 16.93
N TYR A 96 -4.59 5.19 18.04
CA TYR A 96 -3.28 4.56 18.11
C TYR A 96 -2.08 5.34 17.54
N PHE A 97 -1.69 6.34 18.31
CA PHE A 97 -0.26 6.54 18.57
C PHE A 97 0.31 5.24 19.15
N SER A 98 0.81 4.34 18.29
CA SER A 98 1.70 3.25 18.71
C SER A 98 2.99 3.88 19.17
N LYS A 99 2.99 4.27 20.44
CA LYS A 99 4.18 4.53 21.21
C LYS A 99 4.86 3.19 21.44
N SER A 100 5.61 2.68 20.46
CA SER A 100 6.73 1.79 20.78
C SER A 100 7.83 2.65 21.41
N LYS A 101 7.58 3.07 22.65
CA LYS A 101 8.66 3.27 23.59
C LYS A 101 8.79 1.96 24.33
N ASN A 102 9.95 1.33 24.21
CA ASN A 102 10.51 0.54 25.30
C ASN A 102 10.76 1.49 26.50
N GLU A 103 9.68 1.97 27.11
CA GLU A 103 9.68 2.53 28.46
C GLU A 103 9.33 1.37 29.37
N LEU A 104 10.34 0.86 30.06
CA LEU A 104 10.23 -0.08 31.18
C LEU A 104 9.17 0.44 32.15
N GLN A 105 7.96 -0.10 32.07
CA GLN A 105 6.99 0.01 33.15
C GLN A 105 7.30 -1.10 34.14
N THR A 106 8.01 -0.73 35.20
CA THR A 106 8.22 -1.58 36.37
C THR A 106 7.10 -1.31 37.36
N GLU A 107 6.06 -2.15 37.33
CA GLU A 107 5.27 -2.46 38.52
C GLU A 107 4.93 -3.96 38.52
N GLY A 108 5.38 -4.67 39.56
CA GLY A 108 4.80 -5.94 39.99
C GLY A 108 4.97 -7.17 39.10
N GLY A 109 6.16 -7.78 39.10
CA GLY A 109 6.32 -9.25 39.21
C GLY A 109 5.53 -10.19 38.29
N ASN A 110 5.76 -10.14 36.97
CA ASN A 110 6.09 -11.31 36.14
C ASN A 110 6.36 -10.82 34.71
N LYS A 111 7.62 -10.87 34.27
CA LYS A 111 7.97 -10.65 32.87
C LYS A 111 7.58 -11.91 32.09
N THR A 112 6.36 -11.97 31.60
CA THR A 112 6.03 -12.91 30.53
C THR A 112 6.83 -12.47 29.31
N LEU A 113 7.88 -13.22 28.99
CA LEU A 113 8.59 -13.05 27.73
C LEU A 113 7.59 -13.41 26.63
N VAL A 114 6.98 -12.41 26.01
CA VAL A 114 6.20 -12.62 24.79
C VAL A 114 7.24 -13.03 23.74
N GLN A 115 7.30 -14.31 23.42
CA GLN A 115 8.18 -14.81 22.37
C GLN A 115 7.70 -14.25 21.04
N LYS A 116 8.63 -13.72 20.24
CA LYS A 116 8.33 -13.27 18.89
C LYS A 116 7.98 -14.51 18.05
N PRO A 117 6.91 -14.48 17.24
CA PRO A 117 6.61 -15.53 16.29
C PRO A 117 7.84 -15.90 15.45
N LYS A 118 8.00 -17.19 15.16
CA LYS A 118 9.06 -17.67 14.28
C LYS A 118 8.55 -18.70 13.28
N VAL A 119 9.23 -18.73 12.14
CA VAL A 119 9.09 -19.74 11.09
C VAL A 119 10.41 -20.49 11.02
N THR A 120 10.34 -21.81 10.92
CA THR A 120 11.52 -22.68 10.78
C THR A 120 11.46 -23.41 9.45
N ILE A 121 12.54 -23.34 8.68
CA ILE A 121 12.75 -24.11 7.46
C ILE A 121 14.06 -24.88 7.67
N ASP A 122 13.99 -26.21 7.67
CA ASP A 122 15.07 -27.09 8.14
C ASP A 122 15.61 -26.72 9.54
N ASP A 123 16.84 -26.21 9.62
CA ASP A 123 17.51 -25.76 10.85
C ASP A 123 17.57 -24.21 10.97
N LYS A 124 16.89 -23.49 10.06
CA LYS A 124 16.93 -22.02 10.00
C LYS A 124 15.71 -21.42 10.68
N GLU A 125 15.94 -20.74 11.79
CA GLU A 125 14.92 -19.98 12.51
C GLU A 125 14.84 -18.54 12.00
N ILE A 126 13.63 -18.12 11.62
CA ILE A 126 13.33 -16.79 11.08
C ILE A 126 12.30 -16.15 12.00
N PHE A 127 12.68 -15.07 12.67
CA PHE A 127 11.75 -14.31 13.52
C PHE A 127 10.89 -13.38 12.69
N VAL A 128 9.57 -13.59 12.72
CA VAL A 128 8.67 -12.90 11.79
C VAL A 128 7.82 -11.84 12.47
N ASP A 129 7.65 -10.72 11.78
CA ASP A 129 6.49 -9.87 12.01
C ASP A 129 5.32 -10.47 11.22
N VAL A 130 4.11 -10.53 11.81
CA VAL A 130 2.95 -11.19 11.19
C VAL A 130 2.00 -10.15 10.61
N ALA A 131 1.65 -10.28 9.33
CA ALA A 131 0.64 -9.49 8.64
C ALA A 131 -0.62 -10.33 8.43
N ARG A 132 -1.71 -10.00 9.16
CA ARG A 132 -3.01 -10.68 9.05
C ARG A 132 -4.06 -9.80 8.39
N SER A 133 -4.14 -8.53 8.77
CA SER A 133 -5.12 -7.60 8.20
C SER A 133 -4.73 -7.17 6.78
N ASP A 134 -5.70 -6.73 5.99
CA ASP A 134 -5.44 -6.22 4.64
C ASP A 134 -4.52 -4.99 4.65
N GLU A 135 -4.63 -4.14 5.68
CA GLU A 135 -3.73 -3.00 5.88
C GLU A 135 -2.29 -3.44 6.19
N GLU A 136 -2.12 -4.44 7.05
CA GLU A 136 -0.79 -4.99 7.35
C GLU A 136 -0.15 -5.63 6.13
N LYS A 137 -0.94 -6.38 5.33
CA LYS A 137 -0.50 -7.01 4.09
C LYS A 137 -0.16 -5.98 3.02
N ALA A 138 -1.01 -4.97 2.83
CA ALA A 138 -0.77 -3.91 1.85
C ALA A 138 0.49 -3.08 2.18
N ARG A 139 0.76 -2.86 3.48
CA ARG A 139 1.96 -2.17 3.93
C ARG A 139 3.22 -3.03 3.82
N GLY A 140 3.12 -4.32 4.17
CA GLY A 140 4.26 -5.24 4.14
C GLY A 140 5.54 -4.67 4.78
N LEU A 141 6.65 -4.82 4.07
CA LEU A 141 7.97 -4.27 4.40
C LEU A 141 8.23 -2.85 3.87
N SER A 142 7.26 -2.22 3.19
CA SER A 142 7.40 -0.89 2.59
C SER A 142 7.88 0.16 3.60
N GLY A 143 8.77 1.04 3.16
CA GLY A 143 9.35 2.11 3.97
C GLY A 143 10.38 1.65 5.02
N ARG A 144 10.58 0.33 5.23
CA ARG A 144 11.67 -0.15 6.10
C ARG A 144 13.02 0.10 5.43
N LEU A 145 14.01 0.50 6.22
CA LEU A 145 15.37 0.76 5.72
C LEU A 145 16.21 -0.52 5.57
N LYS A 146 15.89 -1.55 6.35
CA LYS A 146 16.57 -2.85 6.34
C LYS A 146 15.71 -3.91 7.02
N LEU A 147 16.08 -5.18 6.81
CA LEU A 147 15.60 -6.35 7.52
C LEU A 147 16.83 -7.09 8.08
N ASN A 148 16.84 -7.49 9.36
CA ASN A 148 18.00 -8.24 9.87
C ASN A 148 18.03 -9.66 9.27
N GLU A 149 19.19 -10.29 9.28
CA GLU A 149 19.43 -11.54 8.54
C GLU A 149 18.49 -12.70 8.92
N ASN A 150 18.11 -12.80 10.19
CA ASN A 150 17.21 -13.84 10.71
C ASN A 150 15.80 -13.30 10.99
N GLU A 151 15.41 -12.22 10.30
CA GLU A 151 14.08 -11.66 10.39
C GLU A 151 13.34 -11.79 9.06
N GLY A 152 12.01 -11.88 9.16
CA GLY A 152 11.13 -11.91 8.01
C GLY A 152 9.79 -11.25 8.29
N MET A 153 8.93 -11.27 7.28
CA MET A 153 7.51 -10.95 7.44
C MET A 153 6.68 -12.14 6.94
N LEU A 154 5.73 -12.57 7.76
CA LEU A 154 4.81 -13.65 7.43
C LEU A 154 3.42 -13.08 7.17
N PHE A 155 2.93 -13.25 5.95
CA PHE A 155 1.58 -12.89 5.53
C PHE A 155 0.69 -14.11 5.67
N ILE A 156 -0.46 -13.97 6.33
CA ILE A 156 -1.41 -15.07 6.57
C ILE A 156 -2.71 -14.81 5.83
N PHE A 157 -3.14 -15.76 5.00
CA PHE A 157 -4.39 -15.70 4.25
C PHE A 157 -5.39 -16.72 4.79
N ASP A 158 -6.63 -16.31 5.02
CA ASP A 158 -7.69 -17.19 5.56
C ASP A 158 -8.11 -18.28 4.56
N GLN A 159 -7.87 -18.06 3.27
CA GLN A 159 -8.19 -18.98 2.19
C GLN A 159 -7.01 -19.08 1.23
N LYS A 160 -6.80 -20.28 0.65
CA LYS A 160 -5.80 -20.48 -0.39
C LYS A 160 -6.11 -19.60 -1.60
N SER A 161 -5.15 -18.80 -2.03
CA SER A 161 -5.32 -17.83 -3.11
C SER A 161 -3.99 -17.56 -3.82
N GLN A 162 -4.02 -16.73 -4.87
CA GLN A 162 -2.84 -16.31 -5.63
C GLN A 162 -2.76 -14.77 -5.66
N PRO A 163 -2.57 -14.12 -4.49
CA PRO A 163 -2.51 -12.67 -4.40
C PRO A 163 -1.26 -12.14 -5.12
N PRO A 164 -1.39 -11.05 -5.89
CA PRO A 164 -0.22 -10.36 -6.41
C PRO A 164 0.51 -9.62 -5.29
N PHE A 165 1.83 -9.74 -5.29
CA PHE A 165 2.74 -8.93 -4.49
C PHE A 165 3.46 -7.94 -5.40
N TRP A 166 3.86 -6.82 -4.83
CA TRP A 166 4.58 -5.76 -5.49
C TRP A 166 5.68 -5.22 -4.57
N MET A 167 6.59 -4.43 -5.13
CA MET A 167 7.73 -3.89 -4.38
C MET A 167 7.58 -2.40 -4.07
N LEU A 168 6.36 -1.87 -4.03
CA LEU A 168 6.09 -0.45 -3.79
C LEU A 168 6.77 0.03 -2.50
N ASP A 169 7.51 1.13 -2.59
CA ASP A 169 8.26 1.75 -1.48
C ASP A 169 9.25 0.84 -0.74
N MET A 170 9.73 -0.23 -1.39
CA MET A 170 10.78 -1.08 -0.83
C MET A 170 12.16 -0.43 -0.97
N ASN A 171 12.99 -0.55 0.06
CA ASN A 171 14.37 -0.01 0.08
C ASN A 171 15.46 -1.08 -0.05
N PHE A 172 15.10 -2.35 -0.06
CA PHE A 172 16.03 -3.47 -0.16
C PHE A 172 15.37 -4.64 -0.91
N PRO A 173 16.17 -5.49 -1.58
CA PRO A 173 15.66 -6.67 -2.27
C PRO A 173 15.29 -7.78 -1.28
N ILE A 174 14.33 -8.63 -1.66
CA ILE A 174 13.84 -9.76 -0.85
C ILE A 174 13.79 -11.06 -1.65
N ASP A 175 13.72 -12.19 -0.96
CA ASP A 175 13.15 -13.40 -1.52
C ASP A 175 11.69 -13.49 -1.04
N ILE A 176 10.77 -13.87 -1.94
CA ILE A 176 9.37 -14.12 -1.64
C ILE A 176 9.14 -15.62 -1.68
N ILE A 177 8.82 -16.22 -0.53
CA ILE A 177 8.61 -17.66 -0.37
C ILE A 177 7.12 -17.91 -0.24
N TRP A 178 6.55 -18.63 -1.21
CA TRP A 178 5.13 -18.94 -1.27
C TRP A 178 4.86 -20.30 -0.63
N LEU A 179 3.92 -20.36 0.31
CA LEU A 179 3.70 -21.52 1.17
C LEU A 179 2.26 -22.00 1.12
N ASP A 180 2.09 -23.28 0.79
CA ASP A 180 0.82 -23.97 0.94
C ASP A 180 0.86 -24.89 2.16
N ASP A 181 0.08 -24.53 3.16
CA ASP A 181 0.11 -25.07 4.51
C ASP A 181 1.54 -25.05 5.09
N ASN A 182 2.21 -26.19 5.14
CA ASN A 182 3.54 -26.36 5.71
C ASN A 182 4.60 -26.65 4.63
N THR A 183 4.34 -26.31 3.37
CA THR A 183 5.23 -26.66 2.25
C THR A 183 5.51 -25.46 1.36
N ILE A 184 6.77 -25.28 0.98
CA ILE A 184 7.15 -24.28 -0.03
C ILE A 184 6.64 -24.74 -1.40
N VAL A 185 5.77 -23.95 -2.03
CA VAL A 185 5.21 -24.27 -3.34
C VAL A 185 5.84 -23.50 -4.48
N ASP A 186 6.46 -22.35 -4.19
CA ASP A 186 7.11 -21.48 -5.16
C ASP A 186 8.07 -20.51 -4.45
N ILE A 187 9.06 -19.95 -5.17
CA ILE A 187 10.00 -18.96 -4.65
C ILE A 187 10.38 -17.95 -5.74
N ASP A 188 10.06 -16.67 -5.53
CA ASP A 188 10.67 -15.57 -6.27
C ASP A 188 11.95 -15.12 -5.56
N LYS A 189 13.12 -15.47 -6.13
CA LYS A 189 14.43 -15.15 -5.54
C LYS A 189 14.94 -13.79 -6.00
N ASN A 190 15.62 -13.08 -5.10
CA ASN A 190 16.32 -11.82 -5.37
C ASN A 190 15.43 -10.76 -6.05
N VAL A 191 14.19 -10.64 -5.60
CA VAL A 191 13.24 -9.64 -6.09
C VAL A 191 13.79 -8.24 -5.78
N PRO A 192 14.08 -7.40 -6.80
CA PRO A 192 14.72 -6.12 -6.59
C PRO A 192 13.74 -5.10 -6.01
N ASN A 193 14.25 -4.20 -5.18
CA ASN A 193 13.52 -2.97 -4.88
C ASN A 193 13.38 -2.10 -6.15
N PRO A 194 12.34 -1.25 -6.25
CA PRO A 194 12.13 -0.44 -7.44
C PRO A 194 13.27 0.56 -7.66
N VAL A 195 13.48 0.91 -8.93
CA VAL A 195 14.33 2.06 -9.27
C VAL A 195 13.66 3.33 -8.74
N PRO A 196 14.37 4.22 -8.02
CA PRO A 196 13.77 5.45 -7.51
C PRO A 196 13.06 6.26 -8.60
N GLY A 197 11.81 6.65 -8.35
CA GLY A 197 10.98 7.40 -9.30
C GLY A 197 10.23 6.54 -10.32
N THR A 198 10.28 5.21 -10.22
CA THR A 198 9.42 4.31 -11.01
C THR A 198 7.95 4.58 -10.67
N PRO A 199 7.08 4.89 -11.64
CA PRO A 199 5.65 5.04 -11.38
C PRO A 199 5.01 3.72 -10.95
N ASP A 200 4.06 3.77 -10.02
CA ASP A 200 3.42 2.58 -9.42
C ASP A 200 2.85 1.61 -10.45
N TYR A 201 2.24 2.12 -11.53
CA TYR A 201 1.64 1.29 -12.60
C TYR A 201 2.67 0.53 -13.45
N GLN A 202 3.97 0.83 -13.30
CA GLN A 202 5.06 0.12 -13.97
C GLN A 202 5.73 -0.91 -13.06
N LEU A 203 5.34 -1.00 -11.79
CA LEU A 203 5.91 -1.98 -10.87
C LEU A 203 5.50 -3.40 -11.28
N PRO A 204 6.45 -4.35 -11.33
CA PRO A 204 6.12 -5.75 -11.56
C PRO A 204 5.21 -6.29 -10.46
N LEU A 205 4.31 -7.18 -10.85
CA LEU A 205 3.52 -8.00 -9.93
C LEU A 205 4.10 -9.41 -9.90
N TYR A 206 4.32 -9.92 -8.69
CA TYR A 206 4.79 -11.27 -8.41
C TYR A 206 3.61 -12.09 -7.91
N THR A 207 3.37 -13.26 -8.49
CA THR A 207 2.24 -14.12 -8.17
C THR A 207 2.69 -15.56 -8.08
N PRO A 208 2.23 -16.34 -7.09
CA PRO A 208 2.62 -17.73 -6.98
C PRO A 208 2.02 -18.55 -8.13
N GLU A 209 2.73 -19.58 -8.59
CA GLU A 209 2.21 -20.50 -9.61
C GLU A 209 0.95 -21.28 -9.17
N LYS A 210 0.77 -21.49 -7.86
CA LYS A 210 -0.31 -22.29 -7.26
C LYS A 210 -1.00 -21.55 -6.11
N PRO A 211 -2.27 -21.86 -5.82
CA PRO A 211 -2.93 -21.37 -4.62
C PRO A 211 -2.15 -21.73 -3.34
N MET A 212 -2.01 -20.76 -2.45
CA MET A 212 -1.20 -20.83 -1.23
C MET A 212 -1.89 -20.04 -0.11
N ASN A 213 -1.54 -20.27 1.16
CA ASN A 213 -2.13 -19.58 2.33
C ASN A 213 -1.14 -18.81 3.19
N TYR A 214 0.16 -18.92 2.93
CA TYR A 214 1.17 -18.07 3.57
C TYR A 214 2.21 -17.54 2.60
N VAL A 215 2.72 -16.34 2.87
CA VAL A 215 3.89 -15.78 2.20
C VAL A 215 4.91 -15.41 3.25
N LEU A 216 6.15 -15.83 3.05
CA LEU A 216 7.27 -15.44 3.89
C LEU A 216 8.24 -14.59 3.06
N GLU A 217 8.37 -13.32 3.45
CA GLU A 217 9.38 -12.41 2.91
C GLU A 217 10.62 -12.42 3.80
N VAL A 218 11.79 -12.60 3.18
CA VAL A 218 13.11 -12.60 3.84
C VAL A 218 14.10 -11.79 3.00
N ASN A 219 15.28 -11.49 3.54
CA ASN A 219 16.32 -10.81 2.77
C ASN A 219 16.65 -11.57 1.47
N ALA A 220 16.92 -10.84 0.38
CA ALA A 220 17.33 -11.44 -0.88
C ALA A 220 18.57 -12.34 -0.73
N GLY A 221 18.55 -13.48 -1.42
CA GLY A 221 19.62 -14.47 -1.39
C GLY A 221 19.59 -15.37 -0.15
N PHE A 222 18.62 -15.20 0.75
CA PHE A 222 18.42 -16.08 1.89
C PHE A 222 18.18 -17.52 1.45
N CYS A 223 17.35 -17.74 0.41
CA CYS A 223 17.05 -19.08 -0.06
C CYS A 223 18.29 -19.75 -0.66
N GLU A 224 19.06 -19.03 -1.46
CA GLU A 224 20.30 -19.55 -2.06
C GLU A 224 21.35 -19.87 -0.99
N LYS A 225 21.57 -18.94 -0.04
CA LYS A 225 22.53 -19.11 1.04
C LYS A 225 22.23 -20.34 1.91
N ASN A 226 20.96 -20.63 2.13
CA ASN A 226 20.51 -21.69 3.03
C ASN A 226 20.07 -22.97 2.29
N SER A 227 20.23 -23.03 0.96
CA SER A 227 19.79 -24.17 0.13
C SER A 227 18.30 -24.51 0.28
N ILE A 228 17.47 -23.47 0.41
CA ILE A 228 16.01 -23.61 0.51
C ILE A 228 15.41 -23.72 -0.90
N GLU A 229 14.57 -24.73 -1.08
CA GLU A 229 13.99 -25.14 -2.35
C GLU A 229 12.48 -25.40 -2.25
N VAL A 230 11.83 -25.43 -3.42
CA VAL A 230 10.42 -25.83 -3.51
C VAL A 230 10.26 -27.27 -3.04
N GLY A 231 9.29 -27.50 -2.16
CA GLY A 231 9.04 -28.80 -1.52
C GLY A 231 9.54 -28.91 -0.09
N ASP A 232 10.36 -27.97 0.39
CA ASP A 232 10.82 -27.98 1.79
C ASP A 232 9.65 -27.79 2.76
N SER A 233 9.81 -28.41 3.93
CA SER A 233 8.82 -28.33 5.01
C SER A 233 9.06 -27.10 5.87
N VAL A 234 7.97 -26.47 6.29
CA VAL A 234 7.97 -25.24 7.09
C VAL A 234 7.20 -25.46 8.38
N GLU A 235 7.80 -25.09 9.51
CA GLU A 235 7.16 -25.12 10.83
C GLU A 235 6.85 -23.70 11.33
N PHE A 236 5.66 -23.53 11.90
CA PHE A 236 5.23 -22.26 12.50
C PHE A 236 5.19 -22.36 14.02
N ASN A 237 5.81 -21.41 14.72
CA ASN A 237 5.74 -21.31 16.16
C ASN A 237 5.25 -19.90 16.56
N PHE A 238 3.99 -19.84 16.99
CA PHE A 238 3.28 -18.62 17.42
C PHE A 238 3.14 -18.55 18.94
#